data_AF-A0A521V361-F1
#
_entry.id   AF-A0A521V361-F1
#
_cell.length_a   1.000
_cell.length_b   1.000
_cell.length_c   1.000
_cell.angle_alpha   90.00
_cell.angle_beta   90.00
_cell.angle_gamma   90.00
#
_symmetry.space_group_name_H-M   'P 1'
#
loop_
_entity.id
_entity.type
_entity.pdbx_description
1 polymer ?
#
loop_
_entity_poly.entity_id
_entity_poly.type
_entity_poly.pdbx_seq_one_letter_code
_entity_poly.pdbx_strand_id
1 'polypeptide(L)'
;MDNFFNALNNFFLIGLPYMALLVFVIGSVWRYTSTKFKFSSLSSQFLEGRQLFWGSVPFHIGILFLFFGHLTAFLIPKAVLLWNGHPARLIVLEVTAFVFAIAVLIGIVNLLYRRITNARISVVTTKMDYAIISLLLIQVVSGLWVAYNFRWGSSWFSSVLTPYLRSIFALQPDVTAVSALPWVVKFHIVGAFFIVLLIPFSRLVHFLVVPLNYIWRPYQQVVWYWDRKNVRKAWTPWSLQRPKNN
;
A
#
# COMPACT_ATOMS: atom_id res chain seq x y z
N MET A 1 30.89 12.56 -17.33
CA MET A 1 30.11 11.59 -16.54
C MET A 1 28.94 12.25 -15.82
N ASP A 2 29.06 13.51 -15.40
CA ASP A 2 28.02 14.26 -14.67
C ASP A 2 26.68 14.36 -15.40
N ASN A 3 26.70 14.55 -16.73
CA ASN A 3 25.46 14.61 -17.53
C ASN A 3 24.67 13.30 -17.50
N PHE A 4 25.35 12.15 -17.42
CA PHE A 4 24.69 10.84 -17.37
C PHE A 4 24.05 10.61 -15.99
N PHE A 5 24.77 10.91 -14.90
CA PHE A 5 24.22 10.79 -13.55
C PHE A 5 23.06 11.77 -13.32
N ASN A 6 23.13 12.98 -13.86
CA ASN A 6 22.04 13.94 -13.83
C ASN A 6 20.82 13.45 -14.62
N ALA A 7 21.03 12.88 -15.81
CA ALA A 7 19.94 12.28 -16.60
C ALA A 7 19.27 11.11 -15.85
N LEU A 8 20.05 10.22 -15.22
CA LEU A 8 19.52 9.13 -14.41
C LEU A 8 18.73 9.65 -13.19
N ASN A 9 19.25 10.63 -12.46
CA ASN A 9 18.54 11.24 -11.34
C ASN A 9 17.22 11.86 -11.80
N ASN A 10 17.22 12.61 -12.91
CA ASN A 10 16.01 13.21 -13.46
C ASN A 10 15.00 12.14 -13.88
N PHE A 11 15.44 11.07 -14.54
CA PHE A 11 14.54 9.98 -14.91
C PHE A 11 13.92 9.32 -13.67
N PHE A 12 14.74 8.89 -12.71
CA PHE A 12 14.28 8.11 -11.56
C PHE A 12 13.57 8.93 -10.47
N LEU A 13 13.90 10.21 -10.32
CA LEU A 13 13.35 11.11 -9.29
C LEU A 13 12.31 12.10 -9.85
N ILE A 14 12.11 12.16 -11.17
CA ILE A 14 11.07 13.02 -11.77
C ILE A 14 10.19 12.19 -12.70
N GLY A 15 10.78 11.59 -13.75
CA GLY A 15 10.03 10.84 -14.76
C GLY A 15 9.28 9.63 -14.19
N LEU A 16 9.96 8.79 -13.42
CA LEU A 16 9.39 7.60 -12.80
C LEU A 16 8.25 7.93 -11.83
N PRO A 17 8.37 8.91 -10.90
CA PRO A 17 7.24 9.33 -10.06
C PRO A 17 5.98 9.68 -10.84
N TYR A 18 6.08 10.53 -11.88
CA TYR A 18 4.92 10.90 -12.68
C TYR A 18 4.35 9.72 -13.46
N MET A 19 5.21 8.90 -14.08
CA MET A 19 4.78 7.67 -14.76
C MET A 19 4.06 6.73 -13.79
N ALA A 20 4.62 6.50 -12.61
CA ALA A 20 4.05 5.62 -11.60
C ALA A 20 2.69 6.10 -11.12
N LEU A 21 2.55 7.41 -10.82
CA LEU A 21 1.28 8.00 -10.37
C LEU A 21 0.22 7.95 -11.47
N LEU A 22 0.56 8.30 -12.70
CA LEU A 22 -0.36 8.28 -13.84
C LEU A 22 -0.84 6.86 -14.14
N VAL A 23 0.08 5.91 -14.22
CA VAL A 23 -0.24 4.49 -14.44
C VAL A 23 -1.05 3.92 -13.28
N PHE A 24 -0.70 4.26 -12.04
CA PHE A 24 -1.45 3.85 -10.85
C PHE A 24 -2.90 4.32 -10.93
N VAL A 25 -3.16 5.60 -11.22
CA VAL A 25 -4.53 6.14 -11.27
C VAL A 25 -5.30 5.56 -12.44
N ILE A 26 -4.79 5.70 -13.66
CA ILE A 26 -5.49 5.27 -14.89
C ILE A 26 -5.66 3.75 -14.88
N GLY A 27 -4.61 3.01 -14.57
CA GLY A 27 -4.62 1.56 -14.54
C GLY A 27 -5.58 1.01 -13.47
N SER A 28 -5.63 1.63 -12.28
CA SER A 28 -6.54 1.20 -11.21
C SER A 28 -7.99 1.46 -11.60
N VAL A 29 -8.30 2.64 -12.14
CA VAL A 29 -9.65 2.98 -12.62
C VAL A 29 -10.08 2.03 -13.73
N TRP A 30 -9.24 1.84 -14.75
CA TRP A 30 -9.53 0.95 -15.88
C TRP A 30 -9.74 -0.50 -15.43
N ARG A 31 -8.88 -1.02 -14.55
CA ARG A 31 -9.02 -2.38 -14.02
C ARG A 31 -10.31 -2.55 -13.21
N TYR A 32 -10.65 -1.54 -12.41
CA TYR A 32 -11.88 -1.54 -11.61
C TYR A 32 -13.13 -1.48 -12.49
N THR A 33 -13.15 -0.68 -13.56
CA THR A 33 -14.33 -0.56 -14.42
C THR A 33 -14.46 -1.73 -15.40
N SER A 34 -13.35 -2.16 -16.00
CA SER A 34 -13.34 -3.16 -17.09
C SER A 34 -13.27 -4.60 -16.59
N THR A 35 -12.65 -4.85 -15.43
CA THR A 35 -12.40 -6.21 -14.93
C THR A 35 -12.68 -6.36 -13.43
N LYS A 36 -13.88 -5.92 -12.99
CA LYS A 36 -14.33 -5.93 -11.58
C LYS A 36 -13.99 -7.23 -10.82
N PHE A 37 -14.23 -8.39 -11.42
CA PHE A 37 -13.95 -9.69 -10.80
C PHE A 37 -12.46 -9.97 -10.51
N LYS A 38 -11.54 -9.30 -11.22
CA LYS A 38 -10.09 -9.40 -10.99
C LYS A 38 -9.60 -8.44 -9.91
N PHE A 39 -10.47 -7.60 -9.35
CA PHE A 39 -10.16 -6.65 -8.28
C PHE A 39 -10.35 -7.34 -6.92
N SER A 40 -9.40 -8.22 -6.56
CA SER A 40 -9.50 -9.09 -5.38
C SER A 40 -8.13 -9.32 -4.73
N SER A 41 -8.12 -9.73 -3.46
CA SER A 41 -6.93 -10.14 -2.72
C SER A 41 -6.34 -11.46 -3.20
N LEU A 42 -7.08 -12.24 -4.01
CA LEU A 42 -6.68 -13.55 -4.55
C LEU A 42 -6.15 -14.48 -3.43
N SER A 43 -6.96 -14.64 -2.37
CA SER A 43 -6.58 -15.44 -1.20
C SER A 43 -6.26 -16.88 -1.58
N SER A 44 -5.18 -17.40 -1.00
CA SER A 44 -4.76 -18.79 -1.14
C SER A 44 -4.93 -19.59 0.15
N GLN A 45 -5.65 -19.02 1.13
CA GLN A 45 -5.84 -19.59 2.47
C GLN A 45 -6.56 -20.94 2.44
N PHE A 46 -7.50 -21.11 1.51
CA PHE A 46 -8.24 -22.36 1.36
C PHE A 46 -7.33 -23.56 1.03
N LEU A 47 -6.27 -23.33 0.23
CA LEU A 47 -5.33 -24.39 -0.17
C LEU A 47 -4.34 -24.75 0.94
N GLU A 48 -3.91 -23.75 1.70
CA GLU A 48 -3.01 -23.87 2.85
C GLU A 48 -3.19 -22.63 3.75
N GLY A 49 -3.64 -22.83 4.99
CA GLY A 49 -3.94 -21.74 5.92
C GLY A 49 -2.97 -21.62 7.11
N ARG A 50 -2.26 -22.68 7.48
CA ARG A 50 -1.45 -22.74 8.70
C ARG A 50 -0.17 -21.93 8.56
N GLN A 51 0.60 -22.13 7.49
CA GLN A 51 1.78 -21.33 7.18
C GLN A 51 1.37 -19.92 6.75
N LEU A 52 0.22 -19.77 6.07
CA LEU A 52 -0.30 -18.46 5.71
C LEU A 52 -0.48 -17.55 6.93
N PHE A 53 -1.01 -18.05 8.05
CA PHE A 53 -1.21 -17.24 9.26
C PHE A 53 0.10 -16.58 9.73
N TRP A 54 1.16 -17.39 9.88
CA TRP A 54 2.48 -16.93 10.36
C TRP A 54 3.25 -16.05 9.37
N GLY A 55 2.88 -16.07 8.08
CA GLY A 55 3.38 -15.10 7.10
C GLY A 55 2.53 -13.84 7.05
N SER A 56 1.22 -14.01 6.89
CA SER A 56 0.27 -12.95 6.58
C SER A 56 0.06 -11.99 7.73
N VAL A 57 -0.11 -12.48 8.96
CA VAL A 57 -0.39 -11.62 10.13
C VAL A 57 0.77 -10.66 10.43
N PRO A 58 2.02 -11.13 10.66
CA PRO A 58 3.13 -10.22 10.93
C PRO A 58 3.43 -9.30 9.74
N PHE A 59 3.27 -9.80 8.49
CA PHE A 59 3.40 -8.97 7.30
C PHE A 59 2.40 -7.82 7.28
N HIS A 60 1.10 -8.10 7.42
CA HIS A 60 0.07 -7.07 7.29
C HIS A 60 0.07 -6.09 8.47
N ILE A 61 0.25 -6.56 9.71
CA ILE A 61 0.35 -5.66 10.87
C ILE A 61 1.57 -4.74 10.71
N GLY A 62 2.73 -5.30 10.37
CA GLY A 62 3.94 -4.52 10.18
C GLY A 62 3.84 -3.53 9.02
N ILE A 63 3.33 -3.96 7.86
CA ILE A 63 3.29 -3.08 6.67
C ILE A 63 2.27 -1.97 6.84
N LEU A 64 1.15 -2.21 7.53
CA LEU A 64 0.19 -1.17 7.87
C LEU A 64 0.82 -0.13 8.80
N PHE A 65 1.54 -0.58 9.84
CA PHE A 65 2.25 0.34 10.73
C PHE A 65 3.27 1.19 9.96
N LEU A 66 4.10 0.56 9.12
CA LEU A 66 5.08 1.28 8.31
C LEU A 66 4.42 2.23 7.32
N PHE A 67 3.38 1.79 6.62
CA PHE A 67 2.65 2.61 5.66
C PHE A 67 2.08 3.86 6.33
N PHE A 68 1.39 3.71 7.45
CA PHE A 68 0.84 4.86 8.19
C PHE A 68 1.93 5.72 8.83
N GLY A 69 3.06 5.14 9.25
CA GLY A 69 4.22 5.90 9.70
C GLY A 69 4.78 6.82 8.62
N HIS A 70 5.03 6.30 7.42
CA HIS A 70 5.49 7.08 6.27
C HIS A 70 4.43 8.12 5.85
N LEU A 71 3.16 7.73 5.82
CA LEU A 71 2.06 8.63 5.47
C LEU A 71 1.94 9.79 6.47
N THR A 72 2.10 9.51 7.76
CA THR A 72 2.05 10.54 8.83
C THR A 72 3.20 11.53 8.69
N ALA A 73 4.42 11.04 8.43
CA ALA A 73 5.58 11.89 8.20
C ALA A 73 5.41 12.79 6.96
N PHE A 74 4.74 12.30 5.92
CA PHE A 74 4.43 13.09 4.71
C PHE A 74 3.30 14.12 4.92
N LEU A 75 2.20 13.71 5.57
CA LEU A 75 1.02 14.56 5.75
C LEU A 75 1.25 15.68 6.77
N ILE A 76 1.87 15.37 7.91
CA ILE A 76 2.06 16.30 9.03
C ILE A 76 3.54 16.40 9.47
N PRO A 77 4.48 16.75 8.57
CA PRO A 77 5.92 16.72 8.84
C PRO A 77 6.34 17.60 10.03
N LYS A 78 5.69 18.77 10.19
CA LYS A 78 5.97 19.68 11.33
C LYS A 78 5.67 19.03 12.68
N ALA A 79 4.55 18.30 12.78
CA ALA A 79 4.18 17.61 14.01
C ALA A 79 5.16 16.48 14.33
N VAL A 80 5.61 15.73 13.31
CA VAL A 80 6.62 14.68 13.48
C VAL A 80 7.95 15.27 13.94
N LEU A 81 8.41 16.38 13.35
CA LEU A 81 9.64 17.05 13.80
C LEU A 81 9.54 17.56 15.24
N LEU A 82 8.40 18.12 15.64
CA LEU A 82 8.16 18.55 17.03
C LEU A 82 8.12 17.35 18.00
N TRP A 83 7.51 16.24 17.61
CA TRP A 83 7.52 15.00 18.38
C TRP A 83 8.95 14.48 18.59
N ASN A 84 9.73 14.48 17.50
CA ASN A 84 11.11 14.03 17.47
C ASN A 84 12.08 14.97 18.19
N GLY A 85 11.68 16.21 18.49
CA GLY A 85 12.48 17.15 19.27
C GLY A 85 12.80 16.66 20.68
N HIS A 86 12.02 15.71 21.21
CA HIS A 86 12.34 15.03 22.47
C HIS A 86 13.03 13.68 22.20
N PRO A 87 14.30 13.48 22.61
CA PRO A 87 15.08 12.28 22.25
C PRO A 87 14.39 10.95 22.60
N ALA A 88 13.75 10.85 23.77
CA ALA A 88 13.03 9.64 24.16
C ALA A 88 11.87 9.30 23.20
N ARG A 89 11.13 10.30 22.72
CA ARG A 89 10.00 10.12 21.79
C ARG A 89 10.47 9.69 20.41
N LEU A 90 11.57 10.29 19.95
CA LEU A 90 12.25 9.90 18.71
C LEU A 90 12.72 8.44 18.78
N ILE A 91 13.42 8.05 19.85
CA ILE A 91 13.92 6.68 20.02
C ILE A 91 12.76 5.68 20.03
N VAL A 92 11.70 5.95 20.80
CA VAL A 92 10.51 5.08 20.84
C VAL A 92 9.91 4.92 19.45
N LEU A 93 9.76 6.01 18.70
CA LEU A 93 9.22 5.98 17.34
C LEU A 93 10.10 5.13 16.39
N GLU A 94 11.40 5.39 16.35
CA GLU A 94 12.34 4.70 15.45
C GLU A 94 12.47 3.22 15.79
N VAL A 95 12.59 2.87 17.08
CA VAL A 95 12.67 1.47 17.52
C VAL A 95 11.37 0.73 17.22
N THR A 96 10.22 1.35 17.48
CA THR A 96 8.92 0.73 17.17
C THR A 96 8.76 0.49 15.67
N ALA A 97 9.10 1.48 14.84
CA ALA A 97 9.09 1.33 13.38
C ALA A 97 10.05 0.22 12.91
N PHE A 98 11.24 0.13 13.49
CA PHE A 98 12.22 -0.91 13.17
C PHE A 98 11.72 -2.31 13.54
N VAL A 99 11.10 -2.48 14.72
CA VAL A 99 10.48 -3.75 15.14
C VAL A 99 9.37 -4.18 14.19
N PHE A 100 8.49 -3.26 13.77
CA PHE A 100 7.47 -3.59 12.78
C PHE A 100 8.06 -3.89 11.41
N ALA A 101 9.16 -3.25 11.00
CA ALA A 101 9.87 -3.61 9.78
C ALA A 101 10.48 -5.03 9.82
N ILE A 102 11.01 -5.45 10.97
CA ILE A 102 11.43 -6.85 11.19
C ILE A 102 10.23 -7.79 11.08
N ALA A 103 9.07 -7.43 11.66
CA ALA A 103 7.85 -8.23 11.52
C ALA A 103 7.42 -8.37 10.04
N VAL A 104 7.52 -7.30 9.25
CA VAL A 104 7.29 -7.37 7.80
C VAL A 104 8.27 -8.32 7.13
N LEU A 105 9.56 -8.21 7.45
CA LEU A 105 10.60 -9.07 6.87
C LEU A 105 10.34 -10.55 7.15
N ILE A 106 10.06 -10.90 8.41
CA ILE A 106 9.72 -12.28 8.81
C ILE A 106 8.47 -12.74 8.07
N GLY A 107 7.43 -11.92 8.05
CA GLY A 107 6.17 -12.25 7.39
C GLY A 107 6.34 -12.49 5.89
N ILE A 108 7.05 -11.61 5.18
CA ILE A 108 7.23 -11.73 3.73
C ILE A 108 8.17 -12.88 3.34
N VAL A 109 9.21 -13.15 4.14
CA VAL A 109 10.08 -14.33 3.94
C VAL A 109 9.27 -15.61 4.08
N ASN A 110 8.42 -15.70 5.12
CA ASN A 110 7.52 -16.85 5.29
C ASN A 110 6.52 -16.99 4.14
N LEU A 111 5.94 -15.88 3.66
CA LEU A 111 5.02 -15.90 2.52
C LEU A 111 5.70 -16.32 1.22
N LEU A 112 6.94 -15.88 0.98
CA LEU A 112 7.74 -16.27 -0.18
C LEU A 112 8.14 -17.74 -0.10
N TYR A 113 8.65 -18.17 1.05
CA TYR A 113 9.01 -19.56 1.31
C TYR A 113 7.80 -20.48 1.05
N ARG A 114 6.64 -20.17 1.61
CA ARG A 114 5.38 -20.91 1.40
C ARG A 114 5.01 -21.01 -0.08
N ARG A 115 5.20 -19.92 -0.84
CA ARG A 115 4.84 -19.86 -2.26
C ARG A 115 5.71 -20.76 -3.12
N ILE A 116 6.99 -20.88 -2.76
CA ILE A 116 7.97 -21.70 -3.48
C ILE A 116 7.87 -23.18 -3.08
N THR A 117 7.69 -23.48 -1.80
CA THR A 117 7.77 -24.86 -1.28
C THR A 117 6.46 -25.62 -1.29
N ASN A 118 5.32 -24.94 -1.19
CA ASN A 118 4.03 -25.62 -1.17
C ASN A 118 3.51 -25.90 -2.59
N ALA A 119 3.43 -27.18 -2.96
CA ALA A 119 2.98 -27.62 -4.28
C ALA A 119 1.61 -27.06 -4.70
N ARG A 120 0.63 -26.99 -3.78
CA ARG A 120 -0.71 -26.47 -4.08
C ARG A 120 -0.70 -24.97 -4.38
N ILE A 121 0.14 -24.23 -3.66
CA ILE A 121 0.26 -22.77 -3.81
C ILE A 121 1.04 -22.42 -5.08
N SER A 122 2.09 -23.18 -5.40
CA SER A 122 2.91 -22.95 -6.58
C SER A 122 2.09 -23.04 -7.88
N VAL A 123 1.17 -24.01 -7.97
CA VAL A 123 0.30 -24.21 -9.15
C VAL A 123 -0.65 -23.02 -9.41
N VAL A 124 -1.11 -22.32 -8.36
CA VAL A 124 -2.02 -21.17 -8.49
C VAL A 124 -1.30 -19.81 -8.44
N THR A 125 0.03 -19.82 -8.38
CA THR A 125 0.83 -18.61 -8.29
C THR A 125 1.22 -18.11 -9.68
N THR A 126 1.03 -16.83 -9.93
CA THR A 126 1.42 -16.19 -11.19
C THR A 126 2.85 -15.63 -11.15
N LYS A 127 3.44 -15.34 -12.32
CA LYS A 127 4.73 -14.64 -12.40
C LYS A 127 4.68 -13.26 -11.71
N MET A 128 3.55 -12.57 -11.79
CA MET A 128 3.36 -11.27 -11.13
C MET A 128 3.31 -11.39 -9.59
N ASP A 129 2.80 -12.51 -9.06
CA ASP A 129 2.86 -12.77 -7.62
C ASP A 129 4.30 -12.91 -7.12
N TYR A 130 5.16 -13.59 -7.88
CA TYR A 130 6.59 -13.68 -7.59
C TYR A 130 7.29 -12.33 -7.75
N ALA A 131 6.98 -11.59 -8.82
CA ALA A 131 7.58 -10.27 -9.05
C ALA A 131 7.26 -9.31 -7.89
N ILE A 132 5.99 -9.25 -7.45
CA ILE A 132 5.60 -8.29 -6.41
C ILE A 132 6.11 -8.69 -5.02
N ILE A 133 6.11 -9.97 -4.67
CA ILE A 133 6.62 -10.41 -3.36
C ILE A 133 8.13 -10.21 -3.27
N SER A 134 8.87 -10.43 -4.37
CA SER A 134 10.30 -10.16 -4.42
C SER A 134 10.60 -8.66 -4.35
N LEU A 135 9.83 -7.84 -5.06
CA LEU A 135 9.96 -6.38 -4.98
C LEU A 135 9.71 -5.86 -3.57
N LEU A 136 8.66 -6.34 -2.90
CA LEU A 136 8.36 -5.98 -1.51
C LEU A 136 9.45 -6.47 -0.54
N LEU A 137 10.02 -7.66 -0.76
CA LEU A 137 11.13 -8.17 0.05
C LEU A 137 12.36 -7.26 -0.09
N ILE A 138 12.73 -6.91 -1.32
CA ILE A 138 13.83 -5.97 -1.61
C ILE A 138 13.55 -4.59 -0.97
N GLN A 139 12.31 -4.13 -1.02
CA GLN A 139 11.91 -2.86 -0.43
C GLN A 139 12.07 -2.88 1.10
N VAL A 140 11.67 -3.96 1.77
CA VAL A 140 11.78 -4.07 3.24
C VAL A 140 13.23 -4.22 3.66
N VAL A 141 14.04 -5.01 2.93
CA VAL A 141 15.48 -5.15 3.21
C VAL A 141 16.21 -3.82 3.02
N SER A 142 15.95 -3.10 1.93
CA SER A 142 16.53 -1.76 1.73
C SER A 142 16.06 -0.76 2.78
N GLY A 143 14.79 -0.82 3.21
CA GLY A 143 14.26 0.04 4.27
C GLY A 143 14.92 -0.22 5.63
N LEU A 144 15.09 -1.49 6.00
CA LEU A 144 15.84 -1.88 7.22
C LEU A 144 17.29 -1.43 7.17
N TRP A 145 17.95 -1.58 6.01
CA TRP A 145 19.30 -1.09 5.80
C TRP A 145 19.40 0.42 5.99
N VAL A 146 18.46 1.18 5.41
CA VAL A 146 18.40 2.63 5.56
C VAL A 146 18.16 3.02 7.01
N ALA A 147 17.20 2.39 7.69
CA ALA A 147 16.90 2.69 9.09
C ALA A 147 18.09 2.42 10.04
N TYR A 148 18.86 1.35 9.76
CA TYR A 148 20.01 0.99 10.58
C TYR A 148 21.22 1.94 10.36
N ASN A 149 21.56 2.23 9.09
CA ASN A 149 22.76 3.00 8.75
C ASN A 149 22.54 4.52 8.76
N PHE A 150 21.34 4.98 8.40
CA PHE A 150 20.99 6.40 8.31
C PHE A 150 19.89 6.72 9.33
N ARG A 151 20.29 6.66 10.60
CA ARG A 151 19.43 6.82 11.77
C ARG A 151 18.60 8.11 11.71
N TRP A 152 17.51 8.11 12.49
CA TRP A 152 16.58 9.24 12.59
C TRP A 152 15.80 9.46 11.29
N GLY A 153 15.38 8.32 10.70
CA GLY A 153 14.59 8.21 9.47
C GLY A 153 13.42 9.16 9.43
N SER A 154 12.63 9.16 10.51
CA SER A 154 11.41 9.98 10.63
C SER A 154 11.69 11.48 10.58
N SER A 155 12.83 11.93 11.11
CA SER A 155 13.23 13.34 11.10
C SER A 155 13.65 13.79 9.70
N TRP A 156 14.62 13.10 9.09
CA TRP A 156 15.09 13.49 7.76
C TRP A 156 14.07 13.18 6.65
N PHE A 157 13.20 12.19 6.82
CA PHE A 157 12.05 11.99 5.93
C PHE A 157 11.15 13.23 5.94
N SER A 158 10.85 13.76 7.13
CA SER A 158 9.96 14.91 7.29
C SER A 158 10.59 16.21 6.77
N SER A 159 11.92 16.38 6.93
CA SER A 159 12.61 17.61 6.52
C SER A 159 13.15 17.60 5.08
N VAL A 160 13.47 16.43 4.52
CA VAL A 160 14.09 16.30 3.18
C VAL A 160 13.15 15.63 2.18
N LEU A 161 12.65 14.44 2.50
CA LEU A 161 11.88 13.66 1.53
C LEU A 161 10.47 14.22 1.34
N THR A 162 9.85 14.74 2.39
CA THR A 162 8.50 15.30 2.33
C THR A 162 8.41 16.54 1.42
N PRO A 163 9.32 17.54 1.51
CA PRO A 163 9.37 18.63 0.52
C PRO A 163 9.50 18.13 -0.92
N TYR A 164 10.39 17.18 -1.19
CA TYR A 164 10.52 16.56 -2.52
C TYR A 164 9.20 15.92 -2.98
N LEU A 165 8.57 15.08 -2.16
CA LEU A 165 7.31 14.44 -2.53
C LEU A 165 6.21 15.47 -2.80
N ARG A 166 6.11 16.51 -1.98
CA ARG A 166 5.16 17.62 -2.20
C ARG A 166 5.45 18.37 -3.50
N SER A 167 6.71 18.55 -3.87
CA SER A 167 7.12 19.19 -5.12
C SER A 167 6.64 18.42 -6.37
N ILE A 168 6.63 17.08 -6.30
CA ILE A 168 6.06 16.21 -7.34
C ILE A 168 4.55 16.45 -7.47
N PHE A 169 3.81 16.47 -6.37
CA PHE A 169 2.37 16.75 -6.39
C PHE A 169 2.03 18.19 -6.81
N ALA A 170 2.94 19.14 -6.56
CA ALA A 170 2.84 20.53 -7.00
C ALA A 170 3.23 20.75 -8.47
N LEU A 171 3.61 19.69 -9.20
CA LEU A 171 4.09 19.75 -10.58
C LEU A 171 5.33 20.64 -10.78
N GLN A 172 6.10 20.86 -9.71
CA GLN A 172 7.33 21.65 -9.69
C GLN A 172 8.43 20.82 -9.00
N PRO A 173 8.93 19.76 -9.67
CA PRO A 173 9.81 18.79 -9.03
C PRO A 173 11.13 19.43 -8.59
N ASP A 174 11.40 19.40 -7.28
CA ASP A 174 12.70 19.79 -6.70
C ASP A 174 13.42 18.55 -6.17
N VAL A 175 14.42 18.11 -6.92
CA VAL A 175 15.23 16.92 -6.60
C VAL A 175 16.53 17.27 -5.87
N THR A 176 16.81 18.55 -5.62
CA THR A 176 18.11 19.04 -5.15
C THR A 176 18.55 18.30 -3.89
N ALA A 177 17.70 18.30 -2.87
CA ALA A 177 18.00 17.68 -1.58
C ALA A 177 18.06 16.14 -1.65
N VAL A 178 17.19 15.52 -2.45
CA VAL A 178 17.11 14.04 -2.58
C VAL A 178 18.24 13.48 -3.43
N SER A 179 18.71 14.21 -4.44
CA SER A 179 19.81 13.80 -5.31
C SER A 179 21.13 13.62 -4.56
N ALA A 180 21.34 14.42 -3.51
CA ALA A 180 22.49 14.37 -2.61
C ALA A 180 22.43 13.23 -1.58
N LEU A 181 21.30 12.53 -1.44
CA LEU A 181 21.17 11.42 -0.50
C LEU A 181 22.01 10.20 -0.93
N PRO A 182 22.44 9.37 0.03
CA PRO A 182 23.11 8.10 -0.25
C PRO A 182 22.31 7.26 -1.25
N TRP A 183 23.02 6.54 -2.11
CA TRP A 183 22.39 5.79 -3.21
C TRP A 183 21.35 4.77 -2.72
N VAL A 184 21.55 4.16 -1.54
CA VAL A 184 20.58 3.19 -0.97
C VAL A 184 19.25 3.85 -0.61
N VAL A 185 19.27 5.11 -0.16
CA VAL A 185 18.04 5.87 0.13
C VAL A 185 17.30 6.16 -1.17
N LYS A 186 18.02 6.59 -2.21
CA LYS A 186 17.45 6.79 -3.55
C LYS A 186 16.90 5.48 -4.13
N PHE A 187 17.59 4.36 -3.94
CA PHE A 187 17.12 3.04 -4.34
C PHE A 187 15.80 2.67 -3.66
N HIS A 188 15.69 2.90 -2.35
CA HIS A 188 14.44 2.67 -1.61
C HIS A 188 13.30 3.57 -2.10
N ILE A 189 13.57 4.85 -2.40
CA ILE A 189 12.58 5.78 -2.97
C ILE A 189 12.10 5.30 -4.34
N VAL A 190 13.03 4.92 -5.22
CA VAL A 190 12.73 4.39 -6.55
C VAL A 190 11.91 3.10 -6.46
N GLY A 191 12.26 2.19 -5.55
CA GLY A 191 11.51 0.97 -5.28
C GLY A 191 10.07 1.24 -4.84
N ALA A 192 9.84 2.29 -4.04
CA ALA A 192 8.50 2.70 -3.66
C ALA A 192 7.66 3.14 -4.87
N PHE A 193 8.23 3.89 -5.81
CA PHE A 193 7.52 4.27 -7.04
C PHE A 193 7.28 3.07 -7.98
N PHE A 194 8.18 2.09 -8.04
CA PHE A 194 7.92 0.84 -8.76
C PHE A 194 6.76 0.04 -8.15
N ILE A 195 6.65 -0.01 -6.83
CA ILE A 195 5.50 -0.61 -6.16
C ILE A 195 4.23 0.11 -6.59
N VAL A 196 4.22 1.45 -6.56
CA VAL A 196 3.07 2.27 -6.98
C VAL A 196 2.66 1.96 -8.42
N LEU A 197 3.64 1.95 -9.33
CA LEU A 197 3.44 1.65 -10.75
C LEU A 197 2.83 0.26 -10.99
N LEU A 198 3.21 -0.73 -10.19
CA LEU A 198 2.77 -2.13 -10.34
C LEU A 198 1.47 -2.46 -9.60
N ILE A 199 0.93 -1.55 -8.78
CA ILE A 199 -0.37 -1.73 -8.12
C ILE A 199 -1.45 -2.21 -9.10
N PRO A 200 -1.76 -1.48 -10.20
CA PRO A 200 -2.90 -1.80 -11.05
C PRO A 200 -2.75 -3.14 -11.78
N PHE A 201 -1.54 -3.69 -11.89
CA PHE A 201 -1.27 -4.94 -12.60
C PHE A 201 -1.07 -6.15 -11.68
N SER A 202 -1.05 -5.94 -10.36
CA SER A 202 -0.74 -6.98 -9.39
C SER A 202 -1.89 -7.25 -8.43
N ARG A 203 -1.69 -8.17 -7.50
CA ARG A 203 -2.63 -8.40 -6.40
C ARG A 203 -2.73 -7.20 -5.45
N LEU A 204 -1.82 -6.23 -5.50
CA LEU A 204 -1.83 -5.09 -4.59
C LEU A 204 -3.10 -4.26 -4.65
N VAL A 205 -3.85 -4.27 -5.76
CA VAL A 205 -5.16 -3.59 -5.85
C VAL A 205 -6.09 -3.84 -4.65
N HIS A 206 -5.95 -4.96 -3.94
CA HIS A 206 -6.70 -5.22 -2.71
C HIS A 206 -6.52 -4.15 -1.63
N PHE A 207 -5.39 -3.44 -1.59
CA PHE A 207 -5.17 -2.36 -0.62
C PHE A 207 -6.11 -1.16 -0.88
N LEU A 208 -6.63 -1.00 -2.10
CA LEU A 208 -7.56 0.08 -2.45
C LEU A 208 -9.00 -0.18 -1.98
N VAL A 209 -9.30 -1.41 -1.55
CA VAL A 209 -10.64 -1.84 -1.13
C VAL A 209 -10.65 -2.28 0.33
N VAL A 210 -10.00 -1.49 1.19
CA VAL A 210 -10.11 -1.67 2.66
C VAL A 210 -11.59 -1.50 3.05
N PRO A 211 -12.20 -2.49 3.74
CA PRO A 211 -13.63 -2.49 4.02
C PRO A 211 -13.97 -1.56 5.21
N LEU A 212 -13.56 -0.28 5.16
CA LEU A 212 -13.84 0.69 6.23
C LEU A 212 -15.34 0.92 6.39
N ASN A 213 -16.10 0.85 5.29
CA ASN A 213 -17.56 0.96 5.32
C ASN A 213 -18.24 -0.14 6.15
N TYR A 214 -17.58 -1.27 6.38
CA TYR A 214 -18.14 -2.39 7.14
C TYR A 214 -18.37 -2.02 8.62
N ILE A 215 -17.61 -1.06 9.17
CA ILE A 215 -17.71 -0.62 10.56
C ILE A 215 -19.12 -0.10 10.89
N TRP A 216 -19.79 0.54 9.93
CA TRP A 216 -21.13 1.11 10.09
C TRP A 216 -22.17 0.51 9.13
N ARG A 217 -21.82 -0.56 8.41
CA ARG A 217 -22.74 -1.22 7.47
C ARG A 217 -23.73 -2.11 8.24
N PRO A 218 -25.06 -1.99 8.02
CA PRO A 218 -26.02 -2.92 8.59
C PRO A 218 -25.74 -4.37 8.19
N TYR A 219 -25.90 -5.32 9.12
CA TYR A 219 -25.69 -6.75 8.86
C TYR A 219 -26.50 -7.28 7.68
N GLN A 220 -27.79 -6.92 7.61
CA GLN A 220 -28.67 -7.32 6.52
C GLN A 220 -28.66 -6.27 5.41
N GLN A 221 -28.41 -6.74 4.19
CA GLN A 221 -28.27 -5.90 3.02
C GLN A 221 -29.22 -6.42 1.96
N VAL A 222 -30.30 -5.69 1.74
CA VAL A 222 -31.36 -6.08 0.82
C VAL A 222 -31.24 -5.23 -0.44
N VAL A 223 -30.86 -5.88 -1.54
CA VAL A 223 -30.88 -5.30 -2.88
C VAL A 223 -32.26 -5.58 -3.47
N TRP A 224 -33.03 -4.53 -3.68
CA TRP A 224 -34.37 -4.63 -4.24
C TRP A 224 -34.30 -4.50 -5.75
N TYR A 225 -35.09 -5.30 -6.48
CA TYR A 225 -35.28 -5.15 -7.92
C TYR A 225 -36.36 -4.11 -8.29
N TRP A 226 -37.00 -3.52 -7.27
CA TRP A 226 -38.09 -2.55 -7.42
C TRP A 226 -37.91 -1.31 -6.54
N ASP A 227 -38.64 -0.24 -6.88
CA ASP A 227 -38.59 1.03 -6.15
C ASP A 227 -39.14 0.88 -4.73
N ARG A 228 -38.28 1.18 -3.74
CA ARG A 228 -38.61 1.16 -2.31
C ARG A 228 -39.76 2.08 -1.93
N LYS A 229 -40.00 3.16 -2.69
CA LYS A 229 -41.11 4.09 -2.46
C LYS A 229 -42.47 3.45 -2.72
N ASN A 230 -42.51 2.37 -3.49
CA ASN A 230 -43.72 1.62 -3.80
C ASN A 230 -44.02 0.50 -2.79
N VAL A 231 -43.17 0.32 -1.77
CA VAL A 231 -43.43 -0.66 -0.69
C VAL A 231 -44.67 -0.22 0.09
N ARG A 232 -45.64 -1.13 0.21
CA ARG A 232 -46.88 -0.92 0.97
C ARG A 232 -46.51 -0.48 2.40
N LYS A 233 -47.05 0.65 2.84
CA LYS A 233 -46.89 1.09 4.23
C LYS A 233 -47.73 0.20 5.14
N ALA A 234 -47.30 -0.04 6.38
CA ALA A 234 -47.99 -0.92 7.31
C ALA A 234 -49.46 -0.52 7.57
N TRP A 235 -49.78 0.77 7.42
CA TRP A 235 -51.12 1.34 7.56
C TRP A 235 -51.94 1.36 6.26
N THR A 236 -51.50 0.68 5.20
CA THR A 236 -52.30 0.57 3.97
C THR A 236 -53.41 -0.46 4.17
N PRO A 237 -54.69 -0.13 3.95
CA PRO A 237 -55.80 -1.07 4.13
C PRO A 237 -55.65 -2.34 3.29
N TRP A 238 -56.10 -3.46 3.85
CA TRP A 238 -56.08 -4.75 3.15
C TRP A 238 -56.98 -4.70 1.90
N SER A 239 -56.54 -5.32 0.79
CA SER A 239 -57.29 -5.39 -0.46
C SER A 239 -57.32 -6.83 -0.99
N LEU A 240 -58.44 -7.23 -1.58
CA LEU A 240 -58.62 -8.54 -2.22
C LEU A 240 -57.72 -8.76 -3.44
N GLN A 241 -57.32 -7.69 -4.13
CA GLN A 241 -56.39 -7.79 -5.25
C GLN A 241 -54.99 -8.16 -4.75
N ARG A 242 -54.43 -9.22 -5.35
CA ARG A 242 -53.04 -9.63 -5.11
C ARG A 242 -52.13 -8.45 -5.47
N PRO A 243 -51.25 -7.99 -4.56
CA PRO A 243 -50.35 -6.90 -4.88
C PRO A 243 -49.49 -7.36 -6.06
N LYS A 244 -49.55 -6.62 -7.18
CA LYS A 244 -48.50 -6.73 -8.18
C LYS A 244 -47.29 -6.06 -7.54
N ASN A 245 -46.34 -6.86 -7.08
CA ASN A 245 -44.99 -6.35 -6.88
C ASN A 245 -44.54 -5.87 -8.26
N ASN A 246 -44.55 -4.55 -8.46
CA ASN A 246 -43.69 -3.94 -9.46
C ASN A 246 -42.25 -4.26 -9.09
#